data_AF-A0A2U1WF52-F1
#
_entry.id   AF-A0A2U1WF52-F1
#
_cell.length_a   1.000
_cell.length_b   1.000
_cell.length_c   1.000
_cell.angle_alpha   90.00
_cell.angle_beta   90.00
_cell.angle_gamma   90.00
#
_symmetry.space_group_name_H-M   'P 1'
#
loop_
_entity.id
_entity.type
_entity.pdbx_description
1 polymer ?
#
loop_
_entity_poly.entity_id
_entity_poly.type
_entity_poly.pdbx_seq_one_letter_code
_entity_poly.pdbx_strand_id
1 'polypeptide(L)'
;METEETFAAALAEHENGRFAAAQAGYRAVLAREPGHPQANNNLGILLRRARRWEEAAACLRKAVAGWPEDSGVRSNLACTLGDQGRVAEATAALRVALALSPEAPGSWFNAGNLLKSVQNPRGAKIAYGRAIRLDPGMGEALSNLGDCQREEGALTQAVDSYLAAIRARSDLPQPFVNLGEALKDQGRITEAIGILQKGLEHHPDMVLMRSNLLLALHYSPWIPPEVIARAHAHWNERHARPLFDGAKPFANDRDPDRRLRVGYVSPDFCHHACAHFIEPLLRGHDRGAVEVLCYATERRRDGMTLRMEALADGWRSLADLDDADAAALIGRDRIDILVDLAGHTAGGRPLLFARRPAPVQVTWLGYPDTTGMPAVDCRLTDAVADPPGESDGWHAERLVRLPRGFLAFQPPADAGPVADPPALANGFVTFGSFNSLAKMTPEVVRVWSALLARVPSARLLLKSPGFEDSAVRNAVHRDFARRGARPERIELLMPTESVADHLRAYGRLDVALDPFPYNGTTTTCEALWMGVPVITLAGSHHVARVGASLLSHCGLEELIQQDEAGYVDAAASLAGDLSQLSGLRRGMRKRLEGSALLDHRGFARSVEQSYRAMWRDWALGGRP
;
A
#
# COMPACT_ATOMS: atom_id res chain seq x y z
N MET A 1 41.09 -5.80 -31.56
CA MET A 1 40.51 -4.44 -31.71
C MET A 1 39.00 -4.50 -31.74
N GLU A 2 38.39 -5.20 -32.69
CA GLU A 2 36.92 -5.19 -32.86
C GLU A 2 36.12 -5.68 -31.63
N THR A 3 36.58 -6.72 -30.92
CA THR A 3 35.90 -7.21 -29.69
C THR A 3 35.95 -6.20 -28.54
N GLU A 4 37.11 -5.56 -28.32
CA GLU A 4 37.31 -4.54 -27.27
C GLU A 4 36.51 -3.26 -27.56
N GLU A 5 36.46 -2.83 -28.83
CA GLU A 5 35.62 -1.70 -29.24
C GLU A 5 34.13 -1.99 -29.04
N THR A 6 33.70 -3.22 -29.38
CA THR A 6 32.32 -3.67 -29.14
C THR A 6 32.01 -3.70 -27.64
N PHE A 7 32.96 -4.14 -26.81
CA PHE A 7 32.81 -4.16 -25.36
C PHE A 7 32.72 -2.76 -24.77
N ALA A 8 33.60 -1.84 -25.18
CA ALA A 8 33.60 -0.45 -24.74
C ALA A 8 32.28 0.26 -25.10
N ALA A 9 31.76 0.03 -26.31
CA ALA A 9 30.44 0.53 -26.71
C ALA A 9 29.33 -0.03 -25.82
N ALA A 10 29.33 -1.35 -25.57
CA ALA A 10 28.34 -2.00 -24.70
C ALA A 10 28.40 -1.48 -23.25
N LEU A 11 29.61 -1.21 -22.73
CA LEU A 11 29.81 -0.61 -21.42
C LEU A 11 29.28 0.82 -21.36
N ALA A 12 29.54 1.64 -22.37
CA ALA A 12 29.00 2.99 -22.45
C ALA A 12 27.45 2.99 -22.51
N GLU A 13 26.84 2.05 -23.24
CA GLU A 13 25.39 1.87 -23.23
C GLU A 13 24.87 1.49 -21.83
N HIS A 14 25.61 0.63 -21.11
CA HIS A 14 25.27 0.23 -19.73
C HIS A 14 25.32 1.43 -18.78
N GLU A 15 26.40 2.20 -18.80
CA GLU A 15 26.61 3.39 -17.95
C GLU A 15 25.56 4.47 -18.24
N ASN A 16 25.11 4.59 -19.48
CA ASN A 16 24.03 5.49 -19.89
C ASN A 16 22.62 4.93 -19.60
N GLY A 17 22.50 3.79 -18.91
CA GLY A 17 21.21 3.18 -18.56
C GLY A 17 20.46 2.53 -19.73
N ARG A 18 21.08 2.42 -20.92
CA ARG A 18 20.50 1.81 -22.12
C ARG A 18 20.68 0.29 -22.09
N PHE A 19 20.06 -0.35 -21.10
CA PHE A 19 20.31 -1.76 -20.75
C PHE A 19 20.02 -2.76 -21.87
N ALA A 20 19.01 -2.52 -22.72
CA ALA A 20 18.71 -3.40 -23.85
C ALA A 20 19.84 -3.39 -24.90
N ALA A 21 20.33 -2.19 -25.23
CA ALA A 21 21.48 -2.02 -26.11
C ALA A 21 22.75 -2.61 -25.50
N ALA A 22 22.99 -2.38 -24.20
CA ALA A 22 24.10 -2.98 -23.47
C ALA A 22 24.07 -4.52 -23.49
N GLN A 23 22.90 -5.14 -23.26
CA GLN A 23 22.76 -6.59 -23.35
C GLN A 23 23.06 -7.11 -24.75
N ALA A 24 22.59 -6.44 -25.80
CA ALA A 24 22.87 -6.80 -27.18
C ALA A 24 24.38 -6.72 -27.47
N GLY A 25 25.03 -5.63 -27.03
CA GLY A 25 26.48 -5.44 -27.16
C GLY A 25 27.28 -6.52 -26.42
N TYR A 26 26.95 -6.84 -25.17
CA TYR A 26 27.63 -7.91 -24.44
C TYR A 26 27.42 -9.29 -25.08
N ARG A 27 26.23 -9.58 -25.62
CA ARG A 27 26.02 -10.82 -26.39
C ARG A 27 26.89 -10.88 -27.65
N ALA A 28 27.09 -9.76 -28.34
CA ALA A 28 27.96 -9.70 -29.51
C ALA A 28 29.43 -9.95 -29.16
N VAL A 29 29.92 -9.42 -28.03
CA VAL A 29 31.25 -9.73 -27.49
C VAL A 29 31.37 -11.23 -27.22
N LEU A 30 30.39 -11.81 -26.51
CA LEU A 30 30.41 -13.22 -26.12
C LEU A 30 30.21 -14.21 -27.28
N ALA A 31 29.65 -13.77 -28.41
CA ALA A 31 29.57 -14.59 -29.63
C ALA A 31 30.96 -14.82 -30.25
N ARG A 32 31.88 -13.85 -30.09
CA ARG A 32 33.27 -13.94 -30.57
C ARG A 32 34.20 -14.55 -29.53
N GLU A 33 34.00 -14.16 -28.26
CA GLU A 33 34.81 -14.61 -27.14
C GLU A 33 33.91 -15.11 -25.98
N PRO A 34 33.48 -16.38 -26.00
CA PRO A 34 32.53 -16.92 -25.02
C PRO A 34 33.03 -16.88 -23.56
N GLY A 35 34.35 -16.84 -23.37
CA GLY A 35 35.02 -16.81 -22.06
C GLY A 35 35.30 -15.42 -21.51
N HIS A 36 34.97 -14.34 -22.24
CA HIS A 36 35.30 -12.96 -21.84
C HIS A 36 34.71 -12.65 -20.44
N PRO A 37 35.52 -12.48 -19.38
CA PRO A 37 35.01 -12.48 -18.01
C PRO A 37 34.14 -11.25 -17.69
N GLN A 38 34.55 -10.05 -18.11
CA GLN A 38 33.82 -8.81 -17.84
C GLN A 38 32.46 -8.75 -18.56
N ALA A 39 32.40 -9.12 -19.85
CA ALA A 39 31.16 -9.19 -20.60
C ALA A 39 30.19 -10.23 -20.00
N ASN A 40 30.69 -11.40 -19.58
CA ASN A 40 29.88 -12.39 -18.86
C ASN A 40 29.36 -11.86 -17.51
N ASN A 41 30.18 -11.14 -16.74
CA ASN A 41 29.76 -10.51 -15.48
C ASN A 41 28.67 -9.47 -15.72
N ASN A 42 28.90 -8.53 -16.63
CA ASN A 42 27.98 -7.42 -16.88
C ASN A 42 26.65 -7.90 -17.50
N LEU A 43 26.71 -8.84 -18.44
CA LEU A 43 25.50 -9.48 -18.97
C LEU A 43 24.77 -10.25 -17.87
N GLY A 44 25.49 -10.97 -17.01
CA GLY A 44 24.93 -11.66 -15.86
C GLY A 44 24.14 -10.74 -14.91
N ILE A 45 24.70 -9.57 -14.59
CA ILE A 45 24.02 -8.53 -13.77
C ILE A 45 22.73 -8.06 -14.46
N LEU A 46 22.79 -7.74 -15.77
CA LEU A 46 21.62 -7.28 -16.52
C LEU A 46 20.54 -8.36 -16.66
N LEU A 47 20.93 -9.63 -16.84
CA LEU A 47 20.01 -10.76 -16.90
C LEU A 47 19.37 -11.03 -15.55
N ARG A 48 20.13 -10.95 -14.46
CA ARG A 48 19.61 -11.07 -13.09
C ARG A 48 18.58 -9.98 -12.81
N ARG A 49 18.86 -8.73 -13.20
CA ARG A 49 17.91 -7.60 -13.11
C ARG A 49 16.65 -7.85 -13.95
N ALA A 50 16.80 -8.45 -15.13
CA ALA A 50 15.70 -8.90 -15.97
C ALA A 50 15.06 -10.23 -15.52
N ARG A 51 15.40 -10.73 -14.32
CA ARG A 51 14.88 -11.97 -13.71
C ARG A 51 15.12 -13.24 -14.54
N ARG A 52 16.07 -13.23 -15.47
CA ARG A 52 16.52 -14.40 -16.25
C ARG A 52 17.63 -15.11 -15.48
N TRP A 53 17.30 -15.63 -14.30
CA TRP A 53 18.29 -16.06 -13.30
C TRP A 53 19.16 -17.24 -13.75
N GLU A 54 18.62 -18.16 -14.55
CA GLU A 54 19.33 -19.32 -15.13
C GLU A 54 20.44 -18.86 -16.08
N GLU A 55 20.09 -17.98 -17.02
CA GLU A 55 21.05 -17.41 -17.95
C GLU A 55 22.06 -16.50 -17.25
N ALA A 56 21.60 -15.72 -16.25
CA ALA A 56 22.47 -14.90 -15.43
C ALA A 56 23.51 -15.74 -14.69
N ALA A 57 23.09 -16.83 -14.04
CA ALA A 57 23.98 -17.73 -13.32
C ALA A 57 24.96 -18.44 -14.28
N ALA A 58 24.53 -18.79 -15.49
CA ALA A 58 25.41 -19.36 -16.50
C ALA A 58 26.52 -18.38 -16.93
N CYS A 59 26.18 -17.12 -17.19
CA CYS A 59 27.16 -16.07 -17.51
C CYS A 59 28.11 -15.85 -16.32
N LEU A 60 27.57 -15.70 -15.11
CA LEU A 60 28.37 -15.42 -13.91
C LEU A 60 29.31 -16.57 -13.54
N ARG A 61 28.94 -17.85 -13.79
CA ARG A 61 29.87 -18.97 -13.64
C ARG A 61 31.06 -18.88 -14.59
N LYS A 62 30.86 -18.47 -15.84
CA LYS A 62 31.95 -18.24 -16.80
C LYS A 62 32.84 -17.08 -16.36
N ALA A 63 32.23 -16.01 -15.85
CA ALA A 63 32.98 -14.89 -15.30
C ALA A 63 33.85 -15.30 -14.09
N VAL A 64 33.32 -16.09 -13.15
CA VAL A 64 34.08 -16.64 -12.02
C VAL A 64 35.20 -17.57 -12.49
N ALA A 65 35.00 -18.34 -13.55
CA ALA A 65 36.06 -19.20 -14.09
C ALA A 65 37.23 -18.40 -14.67
N GLY A 66 36.95 -17.25 -15.31
CA GLY A 66 37.99 -16.35 -15.83
C GLY A 66 38.63 -15.46 -14.77
N TRP A 67 37.88 -15.11 -13.72
CA TRP A 67 38.35 -14.30 -12.58
C TRP A 67 38.09 -15.00 -11.24
N PRO A 68 38.85 -16.06 -10.93
CA PRO A 68 38.57 -16.91 -9.76
C PRO A 68 38.81 -16.22 -8.42
N GLU A 69 39.60 -15.15 -8.37
CA GLU A 69 39.91 -14.40 -7.14
C GLU A 69 39.09 -13.11 -7.01
N ASP A 70 38.25 -12.77 -8.00
CA ASP A 70 37.41 -11.58 -7.95
C ASP A 70 36.19 -11.82 -7.04
N SER A 71 36.16 -11.11 -5.90
CA SER A 71 35.09 -11.21 -4.91
C SER A 71 33.77 -10.59 -5.40
N GLY A 72 33.83 -9.58 -6.27
CA GLY A 72 32.66 -8.92 -6.84
C GLY A 72 31.87 -9.85 -7.75
N VAL A 73 32.54 -10.51 -8.69
CA VAL A 73 31.92 -11.46 -9.62
C VAL A 73 31.36 -12.67 -8.87
N ARG A 74 32.08 -13.18 -7.86
CA ARG A 74 31.56 -14.25 -6.98
C ARG A 74 30.34 -13.82 -6.18
N SER A 75 30.31 -12.59 -5.69
CA SER A 75 29.16 -12.03 -4.98
C SER A 75 27.94 -11.90 -5.90
N ASN A 76 28.14 -11.46 -7.15
CA ASN A 76 27.07 -11.40 -8.15
C ASN A 76 26.50 -12.80 -8.45
N LEU A 77 27.36 -13.82 -8.56
CA LEU A 77 26.92 -15.22 -8.69
C LEU A 77 26.13 -15.66 -7.45
N ALA A 78 26.62 -15.36 -6.24
CA ALA A 78 25.96 -15.70 -4.99
C ALA A 78 24.55 -15.09 -4.91
N CYS A 79 24.40 -13.80 -5.19
CA CYS A 79 23.10 -13.12 -5.25
C CYS A 79 22.16 -13.77 -6.27
N THR A 80 22.66 -14.12 -7.46
CA THR A 80 21.85 -14.77 -8.50
C THR A 80 21.40 -16.17 -8.09
N LEU A 81 22.27 -16.96 -7.44
CA LEU A 81 21.92 -18.28 -6.89
C LEU A 81 20.88 -18.14 -5.77
N GLY A 82 20.97 -17.07 -4.98
CA GLY A 82 19.97 -16.71 -3.97
C GLY A 82 18.60 -16.46 -4.60
N ASP A 83 18.55 -15.65 -5.66
CA ASP A 83 17.31 -15.37 -6.41
C ASP A 83 16.70 -16.65 -7.02
N GLN A 84 17.52 -17.66 -7.36
CA GLN A 84 17.07 -18.99 -7.81
C GLN A 84 16.56 -19.90 -6.66
N GLY A 85 16.65 -19.46 -5.40
CA GLY A 85 16.36 -20.30 -4.24
C GLY A 85 17.43 -21.34 -3.93
N ARG A 86 18.60 -21.30 -4.59
CA ARG A 86 19.74 -22.21 -4.35
C ARG A 86 20.58 -21.73 -3.17
N VAL A 87 19.93 -21.62 -2.01
CA VAL A 87 20.45 -20.96 -0.81
C VAL A 87 21.80 -21.53 -0.35
N ALA A 88 21.98 -22.85 -0.40
CA ALA A 88 23.23 -23.49 0.03
C ALA A 88 24.42 -23.08 -0.84
N GLU A 89 24.24 -23.08 -2.16
CA GLU A 89 25.29 -22.67 -3.10
C GLU A 89 25.55 -21.16 -3.03
N ALA A 90 24.49 -20.36 -2.91
CA ALA A 90 24.59 -18.91 -2.72
C ALA A 90 25.42 -18.58 -1.48
N THR A 91 25.13 -19.24 -0.35
CA THR A 91 25.85 -19.04 0.91
C THR A 91 27.31 -19.49 0.80
N ALA A 92 27.59 -20.61 0.15
CA ALA A 92 28.96 -21.08 -0.07
C ALA A 92 29.76 -20.10 -0.93
N ALA A 93 29.18 -19.63 -2.05
CA ALA A 93 29.81 -18.65 -2.94
C ALA A 93 30.07 -17.33 -2.21
N LEU A 94 29.12 -16.86 -1.39
CA LEU A 94 29.27 -15.64 -0.61
C LEU A 94 30.39 -15.75 0.44
N ARG A 95 30.50 -16.89 1.14
CA ARG A 95 31.59 -17.11 2.11
C ARG A 95 32.96 -17.00 1.46
N VAL A 96 33.12 -17.55 0.26
CA VAL A 96 34.37 -17.44 -0.50
C VAL A 96 34.62 -15.98 -0.91
N ALA A 97 33.60 -15.29 -1.42
CA ALA A 97 33.71 -13.88 -1.80
C ALA A 97 34.15 -12.98 -0.63
N LEU A 98 33.56 -13.17 0.56
CA LEU A 98 33.93 -12.42 1.76
C LEU A 98 35.34 -12.80 2.28
N ALA A 99 35.77 -14.05 2.13
CA ALA A 99 37.12 -14.47 2.50
C ALA A 99 38.20 -13.90 1.58
N LEU A 100 37.90 -13.75 0.28
CA LEU A 100 38.82 -13.16 -0.70
C LEU A 100 39.01 -11.65 -0.51
N SER A 101 37.98 -10.93 -0.03
CA SER A 101 38.05 -9.48 0.16
C SER A 101 37.29 -9.01 1.40
N PRO A 102 37.79 -9.28 2.62
CA PRO A 102 37.10 -8.96 3.87
C PRO A 102 36.95 -7.46 4.13
N GLU A 103 37.78 -6.63 3.49
CA GLU A 103 37.77 -5.17 3.62
C GLU A 103 37.09 -4.48 2.42
N ALA A 104 36.48 -5.21 1.49
CA ALA A 104 35.75 -4.63 0.36
C ALA A 104 34.29 -4.32 0.76
N PRO A 105 33.87 -3.02 0.78
CA PRO A 105 32.50 -2.66 1.17
C PRO A 105 31.44 -3.29 0.27
N GLY A 106 31.69 -3.36 -1.05
CA GLY A 106 30.75 -3.92 -2.03
C GLY A 106 30.43 -5.40 -1.81
N SER A 107 31.40 -6.19 -1.32
CA SER A 107 31.18 -7.61 -0.97
C SER A 107 30.24 -7.75 0.22
N TRP A 108 30.37 -6.88 1.22
CA TRP A 108 29.44 -6.84 2.37
C TRP A 108 28.05 -6.30 2.00
N PHE A 109 27.96 -5.33 1.08
CA PHE A 109 26.68 -4.88 0.55
C PHE A 109 25.94 -6.00 -0.17
N ASN A 110 26.63 -6.72 -1.07
CA ASN A 110 26.06 -7.87 -1.76
C ASN A 110 25.70 -9.01 -0.80
N ALA A 111 26.51 -9.23 0.24
CA ALA A 111 26.17 -10.15 1.32
C ALA A 111 24.83 -9.78 1.98
N GLY A 112 24.63 -8.49 2.28
CA GLY A 112 23.38 -7.99 2.84
C GLY A 112 22.19 -8.23 1.92
N ASN A 113 22.35 -7.96 0.62
CA ASN A 113 21.30 -8.19 -0.38
C ASN A 113 20.91 -9.67 -0.47
N LEU A 114 21.90 -10.59 -0.50
CA LEU A 114 21.64 -12.02 -0.49
C LEU A 114 20.91 -12.44 0.79
N LEU A 115 21.40 -12.01 1.95
CA LEU A 115 20.81 -12.35 3.25
C LEU A 115 19.37 -11.84 3.36
N LYS A 116 19.07 -10.66 2.83
CA LYS A 116 17.69 -10.15 2.71
C LYS A 116 16.83 -11.05 1.81
N SER A 117 17.34 -11.43 0.62
CA SER A 117 16.59 -12.29 -0.31
C SER A 117 16.23 -13.67 0.26
N VAL A 118 17.09 -14.23 1.12
CA VAL A 118 16.87 -15.53 1.79
C VAL A 118 16.18 -15.39 3.16
N GLN A 119 15.50 -14.26 3.40
CA GLN A 119 14.72 -13.99 4.61
C GLN A 119 15.53 -14.05 5.92
N ASN A 120 16.79 -13.60 5.89
CA ASN A 120 17.64 -13.42 7.06
C ASN A 120 17.92 -11.92 7.33
N PRO A 121 16.92 -11.16 7.83
CA PRO A 121 17.05 -9.71 8.03
C PRO A 121 18.12 -9.33 9.05
N ARG A 122 18.32 -10.15 10.10
CA ARG A 122 19.38 -9.93 11.10
C ARG A 122 20.78 -10.00 10.47
N GLY A 123 21.02 -11.04 9.66
CA GLY A 123 22.27 -11.17 8.91
C GLY A 123 22.47 -10.02 7.93
N ALA A 124 21.41 -9.62 7.22
CA ALA A 124 21.46 -8.52 6.28
C ALA A 124 21.88 -7.19 6.95
N LYS A 125 21.26 -6.87 8.10
CA LYS A 125 21.59 -5.71 8.93
C LYS A 125 23.06 -5.66 9.34
N ILE A 126 23.62 -6.81 9.77
CA ILE A 126 25.05 -6.92 10.14
C ILE A 126 25.95 -6.66 8.92
N ALA A 127 25.61 -7.25 7.77
CA ALA A 127 26.38 -7.12 6.54
C ALA A 127 26.36 -5.68 6.00
N TYR A 128 25.18 -5.04 5.92
CA TYR A 128 25.08 -3.63 5.57
C TYR A 128 25.85 -2.75 6.56
N GLY A 129 25.74 -3.01 7.86
CA GLY A 129 26.51 -2.30 8.88
C GLY A 129 28.03 -2.43 8.71
N ARG A 130 28.53 -3.59 8.23
CA ARG A 130 29.96 -3.75 7.90
C ARG A 130 30.32 -2.99 6.63
N ALA A 131 29.49 -3.02 5.60
CA ALA A 131 29.69 -2.23 4.38
C ALA A 131 29.81 -0.73 4.72
N ILE A 132 28.89 -0.20 5.53
CA ILE A 132 28.87 1.21 5.96
C ILE A 132 30.08 1.58 6.82
N ARG A 133 30.60 0.67 7.65
CA ARG A 133 31.83 0.94 8.42
C ARG A 133 33.07 1.06 7.52
N LEU A 134 33.11 0.29 6.43
CA LEU A 134 34.22 0.31 5.48
C LEU A 134 34.10 1.49 4.49
N ASP A 135 32.86 1.85 4.14
CA ASP A 135 32.53 3.01 3.32
C ASP A 135 31.29 3.74 3.90
N PRO A 136 31.49 4.78 4.71
CA PRO A 136 30.40 5.58 5.26
C PRO A 136 29.56 6.33 4.21
N GLY A 137 30.06 6.46 2.97
CA GLY A 137 29.39 7.12 1.86
C GLY A 137 28.49 6.19 1.03
N MET A 138 28.41 4.90 1.37
CA MET A 138 27.62 3.92 0.61
C MET A 138 26.11 4.10 0.84
N GLY A 139 25.52 5.05 0.12
CA GLY A 139 24.10 5.43 0.20
C GLY A 139 23.13 4.27 0.03
N GLU A 140 23.42 3.32 -0.86
CA GLU A 140 22.60 2.13 -1.09
C GLU A 140 22.57 1.20 0.14
N ALA A 141 23.71 1.02 0.81
CA ALA A 141 23.78 0.21 2.02
C ALA A 141 23.06 0.89 3.20
N LEU A 142 23.19 2.21 3.32
CA LEU A 142 22.43 3.02 4.30
C LEU A 142 20.92 2.89 4.07
N SER A 143 20.47 2.98 2.82
CA SER A 143 19.06 2.81 2.47
C SER A 143 18.57 1.40 2.82
N ASN A 144 19.30 0.36 2.44
CA ASN A 144 18.90 -1.02 2.72
C ASN A 144 18.96 -1.37 4.22
N LEU A 145 19.86 -0.75 4.98
CA LEU A 145 19.86 -0.83 6.44
C LEU A 145 18.58 -0.20 7.02
N GLY A 146 18.17 0.97 6.50
CA GLY A 146 16.92 1.61 6.86
C GLY A 146 15.70 0.73 6.61
N ASP A 147 15.66 0.01 5.48
CA ASP A 147 14.57 -0.94 5.19
C ASP A 147 14.48 -2.03 6.26
N CYS A 148 15.61 -2.65 6.61
CA CYS A 148 15.65 -3.68 7.64
C CYS A 148 15.21 -3.13 9.01
N GLN A 149 15.62 -1.90 9.36
CA GLN A 149 15.20 -1.25 10.60
C GLN A 149 13.70 -0.96 10.61
N ARG A 150 13.12 -0.54 9.48
CA ARG A 150 11.69 -0.28 9.35
C ARG A 150 10.87 -1.57 9.47
N GLU A 151 11.32 -2.66 8.84
CA GLU A 151 10.73 -3.99 8.96
C GLU A 151 10.77 -4.53 10.40
N GLU A 152 11.79 -4.17 11.18
CA GLU A 152 11.92 -4.50 12.62
C GLU A 152 11.15 -3.53 13.55
N GLY A 153 10.40 -2.56 13.02
CA GLY A 153 9.67 -1.56 13.81
C GLY A 153 10.56 -0.45 14.40
N ALA A 154 11.87 -0.44 14.13
CA ALA A 154 12.83 0.56 14.59
C ALA A 154 12.82 1.83 13.71
N LEU A 155 11.66 2.48 13.64
CA LEU A 155 11.38 3.59 12.71
C LEU A 155 12.35 4.77 12.84
N THR A 156 12.77 5.13 14.05
CA THR A 156 13.69 6.24 14.29
C THR A 156 15.06 5.96 13.69
N GLN A 157 15.57 4.74 13.87
CA GLN A 157 16.82 4.32 13.24
C GLN A 157 16.69 4.29 11.72
N ALA A 158 15.54 3.83 11.20
CA ALA A 158 15.28 3.82 9.77
C ALA A 158 15.33 5.24 9.18
N VAL A 159 14.66 6.21 9.83
CA VAL A 159 14.70 7.64 9.45
C VAL A 159 16.14 8.16 9.41
N ASP A 160 16.94 7.88 10.44
CA ASP A 160 18.35 8.31 10.49
C ASP A 160 19.17 7.70 9.35
N SER A 161 18.97 6.41 9.06
CA SER A 161 19.64 5.71 7.96
C SER A 161 19.26 6.29 6.58
N TYR A 162 17.98 6.58 6.34
CA TYR A 162 17.57 7.19 5.07
C TYR A 162 18.08 8.63 4.93
N LEU A 163 18.08 9.42 6.01
CA LEU A 163 18.68 10.76 5.99
C LEU A 163 20.18 10.70 5.70
N ALA A 164 20.90 9.73 6.29
CA ALA A 164 22.30 9.49 5.97
C ALA A 164 22.49 9.09 4.50
N ALA A 165 21.63 8.21 3.97
CA ALA A 165 21.66 7.80 2.56
C ALA A 165 21.48 9.00 1.62
N ILE A 166 20.52 9.89 1.90
CA ILE A 166 20.26 11.11 1.10
C ILE A 166 21.45 12.07 1.17
N ARG A 167 22.10 12.22 2.34
CA ARG A 167 23.29 13.07 2.51
C ARG A 167 24.50 12.52 1.75
N ALA A 168 24.67 11.20 1.76
CA ALA A 168 25.74 10.54 1.04
C ALA A 168 25.53 10.62 -0.48
N ARG A 169 24.28 10.39 -0.92
CA ARG A 169 23.89 10.37 -2.34
C ARG A 169 22.47 10.88 -2.54
N SER A 170 22.35 12.15 -2.91
CA SER A 170 21.07 12.81 -3.23
C SER A 170 20.50 12.39 -4.59
N ASP A 171 21.32 11.77 -5.44
CA ASP A 171 20.92 11.20 -6.72
C ASP A 171 20.24 9.81 -6.58
N LEU A 172 20.20 9.24 -5.38
CA LEU A 172 19.40 8.04 -5.12
C LEU A 172 17.95 8.42 -4.84
N PRO A 173 16.97 7.98 -5.66
CA PRO A 173 15.56 8.30 -5.42
C PRO A 173 14.93 7.50 -4.28
N GLN A 174 15.34 6.23 -4.11
CA GLN A 174 14.70 5.29 -3.18
C GLN A 174 14.74 5.76 -1.70
N PRO A 175 15.84 6.34 -1.17
CA PRO A 175 15.87 6.88 0.18
C PRO A 175 14.80 7.94 0.47
N PHE A 176 14.43 8.79 -0.50
CA PHE A 176 13.38 9.80 -0.32
C PHE A 176 12.00 9.14 -0.16
N VAL A 177 11.69 8.14 -0.99
CA VAL A 177 10.44 7.38 -0.90
C VAL A 177 10.35 6.69 0.46
N ASN A 178 11.41 5.99 0.85
CA ASN A 178 11.44 5.22 2.08
C ASN A 178 11.41 6.11 3.33
N LEU A 179 12.08 7.27 3.29
CA LEU A 179 12.00 8.27 4.37
C LEU A 179 10.59 8.83 4.50
N GLY A 180 9.92 9.16 3.38
CA GLY A 180 8.52 9.60 3.40
C GLY A 180 7.59 8.58 4.03
N GLU A 181 7.74 7.29 3.69
CA GLU A 181 6.97 6.20 4.29
C GLU A 181 7.28 6.02 5.78
N ALA A 182 8.55 6.02 6.19
CA ALA A 182 8.91 5.89 7.60
C ALA A 182 8.40 7.08 8.45
N LEU A 183 8.44 8.30 7.91
CA LEU A 183 7.87 9.49 8.56
C LEU A 183 6.34 9.37 8.69
N LYS A 184 5.66 8.84 7.67
CA LYS A 184 4.21 8.54 7.73
C LYS A 184 3.90 7.48 8.80
N ASP A 185 4.70 6.42 8.90
CA ASP A 185 4.57 5.37 9.92
C ASP A 185 4.77 5.93 11.35
N GLN A 186 5.53 7.03 11.49
CA GLN A 186 5.68 7.80 12.74
C GLN A 186 4.59 8.86 12.97
N GLY A 187 3.64 9.06 12.04
CA GLY A 187 2.65 10.14 12.09
C GLY A 187 3.18 11.54 11.73
N ARG A 188 4.42 11.64 11.25
CA ARG A 188 5.09 12.91 10.89
C ARG A 188 4.76 13.33 9.45
N ILE A 189 3.48 13.52 9.17
CA ILE A 189 2.92 13.73 7.82
C ILE A 189 3.49 14.97 7.12
N THR A 190 3.60 16.10 7.82
CA THR A 190 4.14 17.34 7.22
C THR A 190 5.57 17.15 6.73
N GLU A 191 6.38 16.42 7.49
CA GLU A 191 7.76 16.12 7.10
C GLU A 191 7.81 15.11 5.95
N ALA A 192 6.93 14.09 5.96
CA ALA A 192 6.81 13.14 4.86
C ALA A 192 6.50 13.86 3.53
N ILE A 193 5.52 14.77 3.53
CA ILE A 193 5.16 15.60 2.37
C ILE A 193 6.38 16.41 1.89
N GLY A 194 7.07 17.10 2.80
CA GLY A 194 8.24 17.92 2.45
C GLY A 194 9.39 17.11 1.86
N ILE A 195 9.67 15.92 2.40
CA ILE A 195 10.71 15.03 1.86
C ILE A 195 10.35 14.50 0.47
N LEU A 196 9.10 14.10 0.25
CA LEU A 196 8.65 13.62 -1.05
C LEU A 196 8.67 14.74 -2.10
N GLN A 197 8.28 15.96 -1.74
CA GLN A 197 8.40 17.13 -2.60
C GLN A 197 9.87 17.41 -2.97
N LYS A 198 10.77 17.44 -1.99
CA LYS A 198 12.21 17.62 -2.23
C LYS A 198 12.78 16.51 -3.10
N GLY A 199 12.39 15.26 -2.88
CA GLY A 199 12.82 14.14 -3.72
C GLY A 199 12.38 14.31 -5.18
N LEU A 200 11.18 14.84 -5.42
CA LEU A 200 10.67 15.13 -6.77
C LEU A 200 11.35 16.32 -7.45
N GLU A 201 12.01 17.23 -6.71
CA GLU A 201 12.87 18.26 -7.30
C GLU A 201 14.11 17.63 -7.97
N HIS A 202 14.65 16.56 -7.38
CA HIS A 202 15.80 15.81 -7.90
C HIS A 202 15.41 14.73 -8.91
N HIS A 203 14.25 14.08 -8.69
CA HIS A 203 13.78 12.90 -9.43
C HIS A 203 12.38 13.14 -9.99
N PRO A 204 12.19 14.11 -10.88
CA PRO A 204 10.86 14.61 -11.23
C PRO A 204 10.01 13.56 -11.97
N ASP A 205 10.64 12.57 -12.60
CA ASP A 205 9.99 11.48 -13.34
C ASP A 205 9.69 10.23 -12.49
N MET A 206 9.99 10.23 -11.19
CA MET A 206 9.71 9.08 -10.34
C MET A 206 8.22 8.97 -10.01
N VAL A 207 7.52 8.09 -10.73
CA VAL A 207 6.08 7.82 -10.61
C VAL A 207 5.68 7.44 -9.18
N LEU A 208 6.41 6.50 -8.57
CA LEU A 208 6.13 6.00 -7.22
C LEU A 208 6.20 7.10 -6.16
N MET A 209 7.24 7.95 -6.20
CA MET A 209 7.38 9.04 -5.23
C MET A 209 6.24 10.04 -5.33
N ARG A 210 5.79 10.34 -6.56
CA ARG A 210 4.63 11.22 -6.77
C ARG A 210 3.34 10.58 -6.29
N SER A 211 3.13 9.28 -6.51
CA SER A 211 1.97 8.54 -5.96
C SER A 211 1.96 8.55 -4.42
N ASN A 212 3.12 8.33 -3.78
CA ASN A 212 3.23 8.41 -2.33
C ASN A 212 2.95 9.82 -1.81
N LEU A 213 3.38 10.86 -2.54
CA LEU A 213 3.02 12.24 -2.21
C LEU A 213 1.51 12.44 -2.27
N LEU A 214 0.84 11.99 -3.35
CA LEU A 214 -0.62 12.10 -3.47
C LEU A 214 -1.34 11.46 -2.28
N LEU A 215 -0.96 10.23 -1.91
CA LEU A 215 -1.52 9.57 -0.73
C LEU A 215 -1.24 10.36 0.56
N ALA A 216 -0.01 10.88 0.73
CA ALA A 216 0.38 11.63 1.92
C ALA A 216 -0.44 12.92 2.14
N LEU A 217 -0.88 13.59 1.06
CA LEU A 217 -1.66 14.82 1.14
C LEU A 217 -2.99 14.63 1.89
N HIS A 218 -3.63 13.46 1.79
CA HIS A 218 -4.92 13.17 2.41
C HIS A 218 -4.88 13.11 3.93
N TYR A 219 -3.69 12.90 4.51
CA TYR A 219 -3.54 12.91 5.96
C TYR A 219 -3.42 14.32 6.54
N SER A 220 -3.16 15.34 5.72
CA SER A 220 -2.98 16.71 6.19
C SER A 220 -4.32 17.45 6.24
N PRO A 221 -4.72 18.00 7.41
CA PRO A 221 -5.94 18.81 7.50
C PRO A 221 -5.77 20.20 6.87
N TRP A 222 -4.54 20.55 6.49
CA TRP A 222 -4.18 21.87 5.95
C TRP A 222 -4.17 21.90 4.42
N ILE A 223 -4.39 20.76 3.75
CA ILE A 223 -4.42 20.68 2.29
C ILE A 223 -5.88 20.55 1.84
N PRO A 224 -6.44 21.59 1.20
CA PRO A 224 -7.80 21.54 0.68
C PRO A 224 -7.97 20.46 -0.42
N PRO A 225 -9.15 19.84 -0.54
CA PRO A 225 -9.42 18.80 -1.56
C PRO A 225 -9.13 19.26 -2.99
N GLU A 226 -9.39 20.52 -3.33
CA GLU A 226 -9.09 21.05 -4.66
C GLU A 226 -7.59 21.11 -4.97
N VAL A 227 -6.72 21.22 -3.95
CA VAL A 227 -5.26 21.12 -4.12
C VAL A 227 -4.88 19.66 -4.39
N ILE A 228 -5.50 18.72 -3.68
CA ILE A 228 -5.29 17.28 -3.87
C ILE A 228 -5.70 16.89 -5.29
N ALA A 229 -6.87 17.32 -5.76
CA ALA A 229 -7.35 17.08 -7.11
C ALA A 229 -6.39 17.63 -8.19
N ARG A 230 -5.87 18.86 -8.00
CA ARG A 230 -4.86 19.42 -8.92
C ARG A 230 -3.55 18.64 -8.91
N ALA A 231 -3.13 18.11 -7.75
CA ALA A 231 -1.94 17.27 -7.66
C ALA A 231 -2.11 15.97 -8.46
N HIS A 232 -3.30 15.36 -8.42
CA HIS A 232 -3.64 14.20 -9.25
C HIS A 232 -3.66 14.53 -10.74
N ALA A 233 -4.26 15.65 -11.13
CA ALA A 233 -4.25 16.12 -12.51
C ALA A 233 -2.80 16.31 -13.02
N HIS A 234 -1.93 16.91 -12.21
CA HIS A 234 -0.51 17.07 -12.54
C HIS A 234 0.24 15.73 -12.65
N TRP A 235 -0.05 14.76 -11.76
CA TRP A 235 0.49 13.40 -11.90
C TRP A 235 0.08 12.78 -13.23
N ASN A 236 -1.20 12.93 -13.62
CA ASN A 236 -1.71 12.41 -14.88
C ASN A 236 -1.03 13.07 -16.08
N GLU A 237 -0.95 14.40 -16.14
CA GLU A 237 -0.30 15.13 -17.23
C GLU A 237 1.14 14.67 -17.46
N ARG A 238 1.87 14.43 -16.37
CA ARG A 238 3.28 14.03 -16.44
C ARG A 238 3.47 12.57 -16.83
N HIS A 239 2.69 11.67 -16.23
CA HIS A 239 3.00 10.25 -16.25
C HIS A 239 2.02 9.40 -17.05
N ALA A 240 0.72 9.64 -16.91
CA ALA A 240 -0.31 8.80 -17.52
C ALA A 240 -0.74 9.29 -18.91
N ARG A 241 -0.89 10.61 -19.09
CA ARG A 241 -1.35 11.22 -20.34
C ARG A 241 -0.52 10.83 -21.56
N PRO A 242 0.83 10.71 -21.49
CA PRO A 242 1.63 10.23 -22.63
C PRO A 242 1.35 8.79 -23.05
N LEU A 243 0.76 7.97 -22.17
CA LEU A 243 0.45 6.56 -22.42
C LEU A 243 -1.00 6.34 -22.89
N PHE A 244 -1.85 7.35 -22.77
CA PHE A 244 -3.27 7.25 -23.04
C PHE A 244 -3.58 7.39 -24.52
N ASP A 245 -4.15 6.34 -25.11
CA ASP A 245 -4.75 6.36 -26.43
C ASP A 245 -6.28 6.21 -26.31
N GLY A 246 -6.98 7.35 -26.38
CA GLY A 246 -8.45 7.39 -26.32
C GLY A 246 -9.15 6.89 -27.59
N ALA A 247 -8.42 6.72 -28.70
CA ALA A 247 -8.96 6.20 -29.96
C ALA A 247 -8.72 4.68 -30.12
N LYS A 248 -8.07 4.05 -29.14
CA LYS A 248 -7.73 2.64 -29.15
C LYS A 248 -8.97 1.77 -29.42
N PRO A 249 -8.98 0.97 -30.50
CA PRO A 249 -10.08 0.05 -30.77
C PRO A 249 -10.02 -1.15 -29.82
N PHE A 250 -11.19 -1.66 -29.43
CA PHE A 250 -11.33 -2.87 -28.63
C PHE A 250 -12.01 -3.96 -29.45
N ALA A 251 -11.47 -5.18 -29.37
CA ALA A 251 -12.01 -6.35 -30.07
C ALA A 251 -13.15 -7.03 -29.30
N ASN A 252 -13.59 -6.45 -28.18
CA ASN A 252 -14.69 -6.97 -27.37
C ASN A 252 -16.00 -6.89 -28.18
N ASP A 253 -16.78 -7.98 -28.17
CA ASP A 253 -18.13 -8.01 -28.75
C ASP A 253 -19.01 -6.98 -28.04
N ARG A 254 -19.73 -6.15 -28.79
CA ARG A 254 -20.58 -5.04 -28.31
C ARG A 254 -22.01 -5.47 -27.97
N ASP A 255 -22.31 -6.76 -27.85
CA ASP A 255 -23.60 -7.19 -27.31
C ASP A 255 -23.82 -6.60 -25.89
N PRO A 256 -24.86 -5.76 -25.67
CA PRO A 256 -25.12 -5.13 -24.38
C PRO A 256 -25.54 -6.11 -23.27
N ASP A 257 -26.04 -7.29 -23.63
CA ASP A 257 -26.71 -8.22 -22.71
C ASP A 257 -25.93 -9.51 -22.47
N ARG A 258 -24.79 -9.70 -23.14
CA ARG A 258 -23.92 -10.87 -22.93
C ARG A 258 -23.32 -10.94 -21.52
N ARG A 259 -22.81 -12.11 -21.16
CA ARG A 259 -21.99 -12.29 -19.95
C ARG A 259 -20.74 -11.40 -20.03
N LEU A 260 -20.48 -10.62 -18.97
CA LEU A 260 -19.36 -9.67 -18.90
C LEU A 260 -18.11 -10.31 -18.32
N ARG A 261 -16.95 -10.01 -18.88
CA ARG A 261 -15.63 -10.34 -18.31
C ARG A 261 -15.15 -9.19 -17.43
N VAL A 262 -15.12 -9.41 -16.12
CA VAL A 262 -14.68 -8.41 -15.15
C VAL A 262 -13.31 -8.82 -14.60
N GLY A 263 -12.34 -7.92 -14.75
CA GLY A 263 -10.98 -8.09 -14.25
C GLY A 263 -10.73 -7.25 -13.01
N TYR A 264 -10.22 -7.84 -11.92
CA TYR A 264 -9.81 -7.11 -10.72
C TYR A 264 -8.28 -7.11 -10.59
N VAL A 265 -7.67 -5.94 -10.48
CA VAL A 265 -6.21 -5.79 -10.37
C VAL A 265 -5.85 -5.31 -8.97
N SER A 266 -4.99 -6.05 -8.26
CA SER A 266 -4.60 -5.67 -6.89
C SER A 266 -3.24 -6.20 -6.44
N PRO A 267 -2.46 -5.42 -5.66
CA PRO A 267 -1.35 -5.91 -4.84
C PRO A 267 -1.83 -6.60 -3.55
N ASP A 268 -3.10 -6.39 -3.19
CA ASP A 268 -3.66 -6.73 -1.88
C ASP A 268 -4.42 -8.05 -1.87
N PHE A 269 -4.18 -8.90 -2.86
CA PHE A 269 -4.69 -10.26 -2.90
C PHE A 269 -3.97 -11.20 -1.92
N CYS A 270 -4.05 -10.86 -0.64
CA CYS A 270 -3.38 -11.47 0.49
C CYS A 270 -4.08 -11.05 1.78
N HIS A 271 -3.53 -11.39 2.95
CA HIS A 271 -4.01 -10.89 4.22
C HIS A 271 -3.76 -9.36 4.32
N HIS A 272 -4.76 -8.60 3.90
CA HIS A 272 -4.76 -7.14 3.83
C HIS A 272 -6.15 -6.57 4.10
N ALA A 273 -6.23 -5.31 4.51
CA ALA A 273 -7.48 -4.60 4.76
C ALA A 273 -8.48 -4.70 3.59
N CYS A 274 -8.02 -4.49 2.35
CA CYS A 274 -8.86 -4.56 1.15
C CYS A 274 -9.51 -5.94 0.96
N ALA A 275 -8.83 -7.02 1.36
CA ALA A 275 -9.33 -8.38 1.16
C ALA A 275 -10.66 -8.63 1.90
N HIS A 276 -10.89 -7.96 3.03
CA HIS A 276 -12.16 -8.01 3.75
C HIS A 276 -13.35 -7.44 2.97
N PHE A 277 -13.10 -6.69 1.89
CA PHE A 277 -14.14 -6.05 1.10
C PHE A 277 -14.30 -6.61 -0.31
N ILE A 278 -13.20 -6.97 -0.98
CA ILE A 278 -13.27 -7.61 -2.29
C ILE A 278 -13.73 -9.08 -2.21
N GLU A 279 -13.34 -9.82 -1.17
CA GLU A 279 -13.70 -11.25 -1.06
C GLU A 279 -15.23 -11.49 -1.07
N PRO A 280 -16.06 -10.71 -0.33
CA PRO A 280 -17.52 -10.75 -0.47
C PRO A 280 -18.05 -10.55 -1.89
N LEU A 281 -17.49 -9.59 -2.64
CA LEU A 281 -17.92 -9.28 -4.00
C LEU A 281 -17.58 -10.43 -4.94
N LEU A 282 -16.35 -10.96 -4.87
CA LEU A 282 -15.94 -12.12 -5.65
C LEU A 282 -16.89 -13.30 -5.38
N ARG A 283 -17.21 -13.58 -4.11
CA ARG A 283 -18.14 -14.64 -3.73
C ARG A 283 -19.58 -14.38 -4.21
N GLY A 284 -20.00 -13.12 -4.17
CA GLY A 284 -21.38 -12.70 -4.43
C GLY A 284 -21.75 -12.59 -5.91
N HIS A 285 -20.77 -12.54 -6.82
CA HIS A 285 -21.02 -12.40 -8.24
C HIS A 285 -21.90 -13.50 -8.83
N ASP A 286 -22.91 -13.10 -9.61
CA ASP A 286 -23.70 -14.01 -10.45
C ASP A 286 -22.87 -14.47 -11.64
N ARG A 287 -22.48 -15.74 -11.61
CA ARG A 287 -21.67 -16.37 -12.66
C ARG A 287 -22.41 -16.56 -13.98
N GLY A 288 -23.73 -16.44 -13.99
CA GLY A 288 -24.50 -16.33 -15.24
C GLY A 288 -24.31 -14.98 -15.94
N ALA A 289 -24.11 -13.91 -15.17
CA ALA A 289 -23.98 -12.54 -15.67
C ALA A 289 -22.52 -12.09 -15.84
N VAL A 290 -21.60 -12.62 -15.03
CA VAL A 290 -20.19 -12.20 -14.98
C VAL A 290 -19.23 -13.40 -15.00
N GLU A 291 -18.11 -13.24 -15.69
CA GLU A 291 -16.89 -14.06 -15.61
C GLU A 291 -15.81 -13.23 -14.91
N VAL A 292 -15.24 -13.74 -13.82
CA VAL A 292 -14.36 -12.99 -12.92
C VAL A 292 -12.91 -13.42 -13.08
N LEU A 293 -12.03 -12.48 -13.43
CA LEU A 293 -10.59 -12.69 -13.50
C LEU A 293 -9.87 -11.82 -12.47
N CYS A 294 -8.91 -12.38 -11.74
CA CYS A 294 -8.08 -11.66 -10.78
C CYS A 294 -6.64 -11.57 -11.28
N TYR A 295 -6.06 -10.37 -11.20
CA TYR A 295 -4.71 -10.03 -11.63
C TYR A 295 -3.88 -9.55 -10.44
N ALA A 296 -3.08 -10.44 -9.87
CA ALA A 296 -2.22 -10.12 -8.72
C ALA A 296 -0.96 -9.38 -9.17
N THR A 297 -0.70 -8.19 -8.63
CA THR A 297 0.50 -7.40 -8.98
C THR A 297 1.73 -7.77 -8.15
N GLU A 298 1.53 -8.46 -7.03
CA GLU A 298 2.58 -8.90 -6.12
C GLU A 298 2.76 -10.42 -6.14
N ARG A 299 3.96 -10.89 -5.74
CA ARG A 299 4.28 -12.33 -5.65
C ARG A 299 3.81 -12.98 -4.35
N ARG A 300 3.45 -12.19 -3.34
CA ARG A 300 3.02 -12.67 -2.03
C ARG A 300 1.80 -13.58 -2.19
N ARG A 301 1.83 -14.74 -1.53
CA ARG A 301 0.73 -15.70 -1.47
C ARG A 301 0.56 -16.19 -0.05
N ASP A 302 -0.66 -16.14 0.45
CA ASP A 302 -1.05 -16.64 1.77
C ASP A 302 -2.44 -17.31 1.73
N GLY A 303 -2.98 -17.70 2.90
CA GLY A 303 -4.29 -18.33 2.98
C GLY A 303 -5.45 -17.46 2.47
N MET A 304 -5.32 -16.13 2.54
CA MET A 304 -6.32 -15.21 1.97
C MET A 304 -6.22 -15.18 0.45
N THR A 305 -5.01 -15.19 -0.12
CA THR A 305 -4.79 -15.35 -1.57
C THR A 305 -5.48 -16.60 -2.11
N LEU A 306 -5.25 -17.76 -1.46
CA LEU A 306 -5.82 -19.05 -1.90
C LEU A 306 -7.35 -19.05 -1.87
N ARG A 307 -7.96 -18.38 -0.87
CA ARG A 307 -9.42 -18.25 -0.78
C ARG A 307 -9.98 -17.42 -1.93
N MET A 308 -9.40 -16.27 -2.24
CA MET A 308 -9.86 -15.42 -3.36
C MET A 308 -9.59 -16.07 -4.71
N GLU A 309 -8.48 -16.79 -4.87
CA GLU A 309 -8.16 -17.54 -6.08
C GLU A 309 -9.21 -18.62 -6.37
N ALA A 310 -9.69 -19.33 -5.34
CA ALA A 310 -10.77 -20.30 -5.47
C ALA A 310 -12.14 -19.68 -5.82
N LEU A 311 -12.30 -18.36 -5.66
CA LEU A 311 -13.51 -17.63 -6.04
C LEU A 311 -13.41 -17.03 -7.46
N ALA A 312 -12.24 -17.01 -8.11
CA ALA A 312 -12.09 -16.44 -9.44
C ALA A 312 -12.30 -17.51 -10.53
N ASP A 313 -12.87 -17.12 -11.68
CA ASP A 313 -12.90 -17.98 -12.88
C ASP A 313 -11.51 -18.07 -13.52
N GLY A 314 -10.65 -17.05 -13.31
CA GLY A 314 -9.26 -17.05 -13.73
C GLY A 314 -8.34 -16.25 -12.80
N TRP A 315 -7.12 -16.72 -12.61
CA TRP A 315 -6.07 -16.05 -11.85
C TRP A 315 -4.83 -15.82 -12.70
N ARG A 316 -4.26 -14.61 -12.64
CA ARG A 316 -3.05 -14.21 -13.37
C ARG A 316 -2.12 -13.47 -12.43
N SER A 317 -0.81 -13.75 -12.52
CA SER A 317 0.20 -12.90 -11.89
C SER A 317 0.72 -11.89 -12.89
N LEU A 318 0.78 -10.63 -12.48
CA LEU A 318 1.41 -9.52 -13.20
C LEU A 318 2.76 -9.12 -12.60
N ALA A 319 3.20 -9.77 -11.52
CA ALA A 319 4.36 -9.36 -10.73
C ALA A 319 5.71 -9.45 -11.48
N ASP A 320 5.71 -10.15 -12.62
CA ASP A 320 6.87 -10.35 -13.49
C ASP A 320 6.74 -9.63 -14.84
N LEU A 321 5.65 -8.87 -15.04
CA LEU A 321 5.38 -8.13 -16.28
C LEU A 321 5.53 -6.63 -16.04
N ASP A 322 6.12 -5.93 -17.00
CA ASP A 322 6.01 -4.47 -17.05
C ASP A 322 4.57 -4.03 -17.40
N ASP A 323 4.28 -2.73 -17.33
CA ASP A 323 2.90 -2.25 -17.52
C ASP A 323 2.39 -2.45 -18.96
N ALA A 324 3.29 -2.49 -19.95
CA ALA A 324 2.91 -2.71 -21.34
C ALA A 324 2.55 -4.18 -21.59
N ASP A 325 3.36 -5.11 -21.09
CA ASP A 325 3.10 -6.54 -21.19
C ASP A 325 1.88 -6.95 -20.37
N ALA A 326 1.71 -6.38 -19.18
CA ALA A 326 0.50 -6.55 -18.36
C ALA A 326 -0.75 -6.05 -19.10
N ALA A 327 -0.69 -4.87 -19.73
CA ALA A 327 -1.80 -4.33 -20.53
C ALA A 327 -2.13 -5.24 -21.72
N ALA A 328 -1.11 -5.78 -22.39
CA ALA A 328 -1.27 -6.70 -23.52
C ALA A 328 -1.85 -8.06 -23.08
N LEU A 329 -1.51 -8.55 -21.89
CA LEU A 329 -2.13 -9.76 -21.32
C LEU A 329 -3.63 -9.53 -21.06
N ILE A 330 -3.99 -8.45 -20.38
CA ILE A 330 -5.40 -8.12 -20.10
C ILE A 330 -6.20 -7.93 -21.38
N GLY A 331 -5.62 -7.27 -22.39
CA GLY A 331 -6.24 -7.12 -23.70
C GLY A 331 -6.49 -8.46 -24.42
N ARG A 332 -5.57 -9.43 -24.27
CA ARG A 332 -5.74 -10.80 -24.79
C ARG A 332 -6.84 -11.57 -24.07
N ASP A 333 -6.98 -11.36 -22.77
CA ASP A 333 -8.06 -11.95 -21.96
C ASP A 333 -9.45 -11.34 -22.31
N ARG A 334 -9.48 -10.24 -23.08
CA ARG A 334 -10.71 -9.53 -23.52
C ARG A 334 -11.58 -9.13 -22.32
N ILE A 335 -10.96 -8.51 -21.33
CA ILE A 335 -11.69 -7.92 -20.20
C ILE A 335 -12.59 -6.80 -20.70
N ASP A 336 -13.85 -6.81 -20.27
CA ASP A 336 -14.86 -5.80 -20.60
C ASP A 336 -14.80 -4.63 -19.62
N ILE A 337 -14.69 -4.96 -18.32
CA ILE A 337 -14.58 -4.01 -17.22
C ILE A 337 -13.36 -4.36 -16.41
N LEU A 338 -12.37 -3.47 -16.37
CA LEU A 338 -11.17 -3.62 -15.55
C LEU A 338 -11.26 -2.72 -14.33
N VAL A 339 -11.09 -3.30 -13.14
CA VAL A 339 -11.26 -2.64 -11.85
C VAL A 339 -9.90 -2.50 -11.17
N ASP A 340 -9.47 -1.26 -10.95
CA ASP A 340 -8.33 -0.91 -10.11
C ASP A 340 -8.73 -0.97 -8.63
N LEU A 341 -8.05 -1.83 -7.86
CA LEU A 341 -8.27 -1.97 -6.43
C LEU A 341 -7.23 -1.25 -5.57
N ALA A 342 -6.28 -0.51 -6.15
CA ALA A 342 -5.16 0.09 -5.42
C ALA A 342 -4.90 1.56 -5.74
N GLY A 343 -5.12 2.04 -6.97
CA GLY A 343 -4.82 3.42 -7.35
C GLY A 343 -3.36 3.80 -7.07
N HIS A 344 -3.15 4.86 -6.30
CA HIS A 344 -1.82 5.37 -5.93
C HIS A 344 -1.25 4.77 -4.62
N THR A 345 -1.79 3.66 -4.11
CA THR A 345 -1.19 2.96 -2.95
C THR A 345 0.00 2.07 -3.34
N ALA A 346 0.68 1.52 -2.34
CA ALA A 346 1.84 0.64 -2.53
C ALA A 346 1.50 -0.59 -3.37
N GLY A 347 2.32 -0.90 -4.38
CA GLY A 347 2.08 -2.02 -5.30
C GLY A 347 0.98 -1.79 -6.34
N GLY A 348 0.32 -0.62 -6.32
CA GLY A 348 -0.59 -0.16 -7.35
C GLY A 348 0.11 0.02 -8.69
N ARG A 349 -0.65 -0.13 -9.78
CA ARG A 349 -0.13 -0.04 -11.16
C ARG A 349 -0.90 0.99 -12.00
N PRO A 350 -0.92 2.27 -11.63
CA PRO A 350 -1.77 3.26 -12.32
C PRO A 350 -1.39 3.44 -13.80
N LEU A 351 -0.12 3.24 -14.17
CA LEU A 351 0.31 3.30 -15.58
C LEU A 351 -0.16 2.11 -16.44
N LEU A 352 -0.53 0.97 -15.83
CA LEU A 352 -1.25 -0.10 -16.52
C LEU A 352 -2.61 0.41 -16.98
N PHE A 353 -3.34 1.08 -16.09
CA PHE A 353 -4.65 1.66 -16.39
C PHE A 353 -4.58 2.83 -17.37
N ALA A 354 -3.52 3.64 -17.31
CA ALA A 354 -3.27 4.71 -18.28
C ALA A 354 -3.22 4.21 -19.75
N ARG A 355 -2.76 2.96 -19.97
CA ARG A 355 -2.68 2.30 -21.29
C ARG A 355 -4.02 1.77 -21.80
N ARG A 356 -5.09 1.95 -21.01
CA ARG A 356 -6.48 1.54 -21.30
C ARG A 356 -6.57 0.11 -21.87
N PRO A 357 -6.15 -0.94 -21.13
CA PRO A 357 -6.25 -2.33 -21.58
C PRO A 357 -7.68 -2.86 -21.74
N ALA A 358 -8.69 -2.25 -21.11
CA ALA A 358 -10.10 -2.64 -21.23
C ALA A 358 -10.99 -1.48 -21.71
N PRO A 359 -12.14 -1.78 -22.35
CA PRO A 359 -13.05 -0.74 -22.86
C PRO A 359 -13.64 0.15 -21.78
N VAL A 360 -14.00 -0.44 -20.63
CA VAL A 360 -14.47 0.25 -19.43
C VAL A 360 -13.46 0.01 -18.31
N GLN A 361 -13.05 1.07 -17.63
CA GLN A 361 -12.17 1.00 -16.48
C GLN A 361 -12.78 1.68 -15.27
N VAL A 362 -12.69 1.02 -14.13
CA VAL A 362 -13.30 1.45 -12.87
C VAL A 362 -12.22 1.48 -11.79
N THR A 363 -12.26 2.46 -10.89
CA THR A 363 -11.48 2.41 -9.65
C THR A 363 -12.40 2.19 -8.46
N TRP A 364 -11.98 1.33 -7.53
CA TRP A 364 -12.72 1.06 -6.31
C TRP A 364 -11.79 0.55 -5.20
N LEU A 365 -12.17 0.84 -3.96
CA LEU A 365 -11.66 0.29 -2.71
C LEU A 365 -10.33 0.86 -2.20
N GLY A 366 -9.18 0.44 -2.73
CA GLY A 366 -7.91 0.62 -2.02
C GLY A 366 -7.38 2.05 -1.98
N TYR A 367 -7.80 2.92 -2.90
CA TYR A 367 -7.41 4.33 -2.94
C TYR A 367 -8.59 5.24 -2.56
N PRO A 368 -8.41 6.19 -1.63
CA PRO A 368 -9.54 6.94 -1.06
C PRO A 368 -9.96 8.17 -1.90
N ASP A 369 -9.52 8.30 -3.16
CA ASP A 369 -9.80 9.48 -3.99
C ASP A 369 -9.73 9.18 -5.51
N THR A 370 -9.75 10.20 -6.34
CA THR A 370 -9.51 10.22 -7.79
C THR A 370 -8.17 9.59 -8.16
N THR A 371 -8.11 8.86 -9.27
CA THR A 371 -6.82 8.48 -9.89
C THR A 371 -6.19 9.63 -10.69
N GLY A 372 -6.95 10.72 -10.93
CA GLY A 372 -6.54 11.83 -11.78
C GLY A 372 -6.50 11.51 -13.27
N MET A 373 -6.80 10.27 -13.68
CA MET A 373 -6.65 9.80 -15.05
C MET A 373 -7.98 9.74 -15.79
N PRO A 374 -8.13 10.45 -16.92
CA PRO A 374 -9.27 10.24 -17.83
C PRO A 374 -9.34 8.83 -18.44
N ALA A 375 -8.28 8.02 -18.29
CA ALA A 375 -8.25 6.64 -18.72
C ALA A 375 -9.13 5.73 -17.84
N VAL A 376 -9.37 6.10 -16.59
CA VAL A 376 -10.30 5.43 -15.67
C VAL A 376 -11.64 6.15 -15.81
N ASP A 377 -12.69 5.42 -16.18
CA ASP A 377 -13.96 6.03 -16.56
C ASP A 377 -14.82 6.35 -15.34
N CYS A 378 -14.85 5.43 -14.37
CA CYS A 378 -15.75 5.51 -13.21
C CYS A 378 -15.04 5.23 -11.88
N ARG A 379 -15.55 5.82 -10.80
CA ARG A 379 -15.17 5.49 -9.42
C ARG A 379 -16.40 5.03 -8.65
N LEU A 380 -16.35 3.84 -8.05
CA LEU A 380 -17.45 3.35 -7.22
C LEU A 380 -17.38 4.01 -5.83
N THR A 381 -18.49 4.62 -5.41
CA THR A 381 -18.66 5.28 -4.12
C THR A 381 -20.13 5.19 -3.67
N ASP A 382 -20.55 5.96 -2.68
CA ASP A 382 -21.95 6.14 -2.29
C ASP A 382 -22.28 7.61 -2.03
N ALA A 383 -23.57 7.91 -1.84
CA ALA A 383 -24.05 9.28 -1.68
C ALA A 383 -23.73 9.90 -0.30
N VAL A 384 -23.23 9.12 0.66
CA VAL A 384 -22.83 9.62 1.98
C VAL A 384 -21.35 9.98 1.99
N ALA A 385 -20.50 9.08 1.48
CA ALA A 385 -19.07 9.28 1.35
C ALA A 385 -18.74 10.37 0.31
N ASP A 386 -19.47 10.42 -0.80
CA ASP A 386 -19.38 11.49 -1.80
C ASP A 386 -20.78 12.03 -2.12
N PRO A 387 -21.28 13.05 -1.41
CA PRO A 387 -22.57 13.66 -1.71
C PRO A 387 -22.66 14.17 -3.16
N PRO A 388 -23.81 13.99 -3.86
CA PRO A 388 -23.99 14.51 -5.21
C PRO A 388 -23.77 16.03 -5.32
N GLY A 389 -22.87 16.43 -6.21
CA GLY A 389 -22.60 17.84 -6.54
C GLY A 389 -21.55 18.52 -5.66
N GLU A 390 -21.05 17.86 -4.61
CA GLU A 390 -20.06 18.45 -3.70
C GLU A 390 -18.62 18.19 -4.17
N SER A 391 -18.25 16.91 -4.38
CA SER A 391 -16.90 16.51 -4.76
C SER A 391 -16.73 16.16 -6.24
N ASP A 392 -17.81 16.06 -7.03
CA ASP A 392 -17.76 15.58 -8.42
C ASP A 392 -16.75 16.34 -9.29
N GLY A 393 -16.60 17.65 -9.09
CA GLY A 393 -15.65 18.49 -9.84
C GLY A 393 -14.16 18.24 -9.51
N TRP A 394 -13.86 17.46 -8.47
CA TRP A 394 -12.51 17.11 -8.06
C TRP A 394 -12.06 15.74 -8.59
N HIS A 395 -12.98 14.94 -9.14
CA HIS A 395 -12.69 13.63 -9.70
C HIS A 395 -12.49 13.70 -11.21
N ALA A 396 -11.50 12.95 -11.71
CA ALA A 396 -11.33 12.75 -13.14
C ALA A 396 -12.35 11.73 -13.67
N GLU A 397 -12.75 10.80 -12.81
CA GLU A 397 -13.75 9.77 -13.07
C GLU A 397 -15.17 10.27 -12.80
N ARG A 398 -16.13 9.63 -13.46
CA ARG A 398 -17.54 9.74 -13.08
C ARG A 398 -17.78 9.00 -11.75
N LEU A 399 -18.32 9.70 -10.76
CA LEU A 399 -18.69 9.08 -9.49
C LEU A 399 -19.97 8.25 -9.64
N VAL A 400 -19.86 6.94 -9.42
CA VAL A 400 -20.97 5.99 -9.44
C VAL A 400 -21.36 5.66 -8.00
N ARG A 401 -22.46 6.25 -7.56
CA ARG A 401 -22.97 6.15 -6.19
C ARG A 401 -23.88 4.94 -6.06
N LEU A 402 -23.38 3.91 -5.38
CA LEU A 402 -24.11 2.67 -5.14
C LEU A 402 -25.20 2.90 -4.07
N PRO A 403 -26.47 2.51 -4.32
CA PRO A 403 -27.58 2.78 -3.41
C PRO A 403 -27.53 1.99 -2.09
N ARG A 404 -26.68 0.96 -1.99
CA ARG A 404 -26.51 0.12 -0.78
C ARG A 404 -25.16 0.35 -0.09
N GLY A 405 -24.52 1.49 -0.34
CA GLY A 405 -23.18 1.77 0.14
C GLY A 405 -22.10 1.20 -0.77
N PHE A 406 -20.88 1.71 -0.64
CA PHE A 406 -19.76 1.35 -1.52
C PHE A 406 -18.87 0.23 -1.00
N LEU A 407 -19.18 -0.32 0.18
CA LEU A 407 -18.39 -1.36 0.84
C LEU A 407 -19.28 -2.54 1.24
N ALA A 408 -18.76 -3.75 1.08
CA ALA A 408 -19.29 -4.97 1.69
C ALA A 408 -18.21 -5.54 2.61
N PHE A 409 -18.46 -5.65 3.92
CA PHE A 409 -17.47 -6.09 4.89
C PHE A 409 -17.62 -7.59 5.20
N GLN A 410 -16.51 -8.32 5.18
CA GLN A 410 -16.37 -9.67 5.72
C GLN A 410 -15.66 -9.60 7.07
N PRO A 411 -16.40 -9.78 8.19
CA PRO A 411 -15.77 -9.88 9.50
C PRO A 411 -14.80 -11.07 9.57
N PRO A 412 -13.68 -10.94 10.29
CA PRO A 412 -12.81 -12.06 10.60
C PRO A 412 -13.55 -13.14 11.41
N ALA A 413 -13.31 -14.42 11.09
CA ALA A 413 -14.03 -15.54 11.72
C ALA A 413 -13.75 -15.66 13.24
N ASP A 414 -12.53 -15.34 13.67
CA ASP A 414 -12.03 -15.58 15.04
C ASP A 414 -12.20 -14.37 15.97
N ALA A 415 -13.19 -13.52 15.72
CA ALA A 415 -13.41 -12.29 16.48
C ALA A 415 -13.79 -12.51 17.95
N GLY A 416 -14.38 -13.66 18.28
CA GLY A 416 -14.87 -13.97 19.63
C GLY A 416 -16.15 -13.21 20.02
N PRO A 417 -16.59 -13.34 21.29
CA PRO A 417 -17.81 -12.69 21.77
C PRO A 417 -17.63 -11.18 21.93
N VAL A 418 -18.73 -10.42 21.84
CA VAL A 418 -18.76 -9.01 22.26
C VAL A 418 -18.64 -8.96 23.78
N ALA A 419 -17.73 -8.14 24.29
CA ALA A 419 -17.58 -7.89 25.72
C ALA A 419 -18.48 -6.74 26.19
N ASP A 420 -18.98 -6.86 27.42
CA ASP A 420 -19.60 -5.74 28.15
C ASP A 420 -18.64 -4.54 28.21
N PRO A 421 -19.16 -3.30 28.41
CA PRO A 421 -18.30 -2.13 28.52
C PRO A 421 -17.30 -2.29 29.68
N PRO A 422 -15.98 -2.17 29.44
CA PRO A 422 -14.98 -2.30 30.51
C PRO A 422 -15.16 -1.28 31.64
N ALA A 423 -15.81 -0.14 31.37
CA ALA A 423 -16.19 0.85 32.38
C ALA A 423 -16.97 0.27 33.56
N LEU A 424 -17.77 -0.79 33.34
CA LEU A 424 -18.53 -1.45 34.41
C LEU A 424 -17.63 -2.17 35.43
N ALA A 425 -16.45 -2.62 34.99
CA ALA A 425 -15.53 -3.37 35.84
C ALA A 425 -14.41 -2.49 36.43
N ASN A 426 -13.88 -1.54 35.65
CA ASN A 426 -12.73 -0.73 36.06
C ASN A 426 -13.10 0.64 36.66
N GLY A 427 -14.37 1.06 36.56
CA GLY A 427 -14.88 2.33 37.09
C GLY A 427 -14.53 3.57 36.26
N PHE A 428 -14.03 3.42 35.03
CA PHE A 428 -13.73 4.53 34.13
C PHE A 428 -13.94 4.18 32.65
N VAL A 429 -14.32 5.17 31.86
CA VAL A 429 -14.46 5.00 30.41
C VAL A 429 -13.09 4.99 29.73
N THR A 430 -12.89 4.05 28.82
CA THR A 430 -11.72 3.98 27.94
C THR A 430 -12.13 4.35 26.52
N PHE A 431 -11.73 5.54 26.08
CA PHE A 431 -11.75 5.89 24.67
C PHE A 431 -10.60 5.19 23.94
N GLY A 432 -10.70 4.94 22.64
CA GLY A 432 -9.55 4.44 21.90
C GLY A 432 -9.63 4.47 20.39
N SER A 433 -8.49 4.28 19.74
CA SER A 433 -8.39 4.20 18.28
C SER A 433 -7.26 3.28 17.86
N PHE A 434 -7.56 2.34 16.95
CA PHE A 434 -6.58 1.38 16.41
C PHE A 434 -6.13 1.74 14.99
N ASN A 435 -6.34 3.00 14.59
CA ASN A 435 -5.94 3.53 13.30
C ASN A 435 -4.41 3.74 13.22
N SER A 436 -3.90 3.78 11.98
CA SER A 436 -2.50 4.13 11.72
C SER A 436 -2.15 5.52 12.27
N LEU A 437 -0.91 5.69 12.74
CA LEU A 437 -0.39 6.99 13.22
C LEU A 437 -0.45 8.08 12.16
N ALA A 438 -0.42 7.71 10.88
CA ALA A 438 -0.58 8.65 9.77
C ALA A 438 -1.89 9.46 9.87
N LYS A 439 -2.94 8.89 10.47
CA LYS A 439 -4.25 9.53 10.65
C LYS A 439 -4.34 10.33 11.96
N MET A 440 -3.36 10.23 12.85
CA MET A 440 -3.35 10.91 14.14
C MET A 440 -2.56 12.23 14.06
N THR A 441 -3.19 13.23 13.45
CA THR A 441 -2.57 14.55 13.27
C THR A 441 -2.51 15.34 14.58
N PRO A 442 -1.74 16.44 14.65
CA PRO A 442 -1.73 17.34 15.81
C PRO A 442 -3.11 17.88 16.22
N GLU A 443 -4.04 18.00 15.28
CA GLU A 443 -5.44 18.41 15.44
C GLU A 443 -6.27 17.32 16.11
N VAL A 444 -6.13 16.07 15.67
CA VAL A 444 -6.75 14.91 16.33
C VAL A 444 -6.28 14.81 17.79
N VAL A 445 -4.96 14.90 18.02
CA VAL A 445 -4.39 14.87 19.37
C VAL A 445 -4.93 16.04 20.23
N ARG A 446 -5.11 17.22 19.66
CA ARG A 446 -5.74 18.36 20.36
C ARG A 446 -7.17 18.03 20.77
N VAL A 447 -7.99 17.52 19.87
CA VAL A 447 -9.42 17.25 20.12
C VAL A 447 -9.60 16.13 21.12
N TRP A 448 -8.81 15.04 21.01
CA TRP A 448 -8.82 13.97 21.99
C TRP A 448 -8.27 14.42 23.35
N SER A 449 -7.30 15.33 23.40
CA SER A 449 -6.86 15.93 24.68
C SER A 449 -7.97 16.75 25.33
N ALA A 450 -8.73 17.52 24.53
CA ALA A 450 -9.88 18.28 25.03
C ALA A 450 -10.98 17.35 25.57
N LEU A 451 -11.25 16.24 24.90
CA LEU A 451 -12.17 15.21 25.39
C LEU A 451 -11.72 14.62 26.75
N LEU A 452 -10.43 14.29 26.89
CA LEU A 452 -9.91 13.79 28.17
C LEU A 452 -9.87 14.87 29.27
N ALA A 453 -9.88 16.16 28.93
CA ALA A 453 -10.09 17.24 29.90
C ALA A 453 -11.56 17.33 30.31
N ARG A 454 -12.48 17.12 29.36
CA ARG A 454 -13.94 17.12 29.59
C ARG A 454 -14.41 15.93 30.44
N VAL A 455 -13.74 14.79 30.33
CA VAL A 455 -14.02 13.57 31.10
C VAL A 455 -12.78 13.17 31.91
N PRO A 456 -12.54 13.76 33.10
CA PRO A 456 -11.26 13.65 33.80
C PRO A 456 -10.85 12.22 34.20
N SER A 457 -11.83 11.35 34.47
CA SER A 457 -11.62 9.94 34.83
C SER A 457 -11.30 9.05 33.62
N ALA A 458 -11.58 9.50 32.40
CA ALA A 458 -11.42 8.68 31.21
C ALA A 458 -9.95 8.41 30.88
N ARG A 459 -9.73 7.27 30.23
CA ARG A 459 -8.45 6.87 29.65
C ARG A 459 -8.54 6.82 28.12
N LEU A 460 -7.38 6.82 27.48
CA LEU A 460 -7.23 6.69 26.04
C LEU A 460 -6.31 5.51 25.72
N LEU A 461 -6.79 4.57 24.90
CA LEU A 461 -6.00 3.44 24.40
C LEU A 461 -5.79 3.58 22.89
N LEU A 462 -4.53 3.69 22.47
CA LEU A 462 -4.17 3.82 21.05
C LEU A 462 -3.37 2.60 20.63
N LYS A 463 -3.65 2.04 19.45
CA LYS A 463 -2.90 0.90 18.89
C LYS A 463 -2.43 1.22 17.49
N SER A 464 -1.13 1.04 17.24
CA SER A 464 -0.52 1.23 15.91
C SER A 464 0.83 0.51 15.84
N PRO A 465 1.23 -0.03 14.67
CA PRO A 465 2.58 -0.59 14.48
C PRO A 465 3.73 0.35 14.86
N GLY A 466 3.58 1.66 14.63
CA GLY A 466 4.61 2.63 14.99
C GLY A 466 4.93 2.70 16.49
N PHE A 467 4.10 2.12 17.35
CA PHE A 467 4.37 2.03 18.78
C PHE A 467 5.37 0.94 19.17
N GLU A 468 5.94 0.16 18.26
CA GLU A 468 7.09 -0.71 18.57
C GLU A 468 8.33 0.13 18.94
N ASP A 469 8.49 1.29 18.29
CA ASP A 469 9.57 2.24 18.58
C ASP A 469 9.27 3.08 19.84
N SER A 470 10.19 3.03 20.81
CA SER A 470 10.06 3.77 22.07
C SER A 470 10.15 5.28 21.92
N ALA A 471 10.92 5.79 20.95
CA ALA A 471 11.03 7.20 20.67
C ALA A 471 9.71 7.75 20.10
N VAL A 472 9.03 6.97 19.26
CA VAL A 472 7.68 7.31 18.75
C VAL A 472 6.66 7.36 19.89
N ARG A 473 6.65 6.35 20.78
CA ARG A 473 5.80 6.37 21.98
C ARG A 473 6.05 7.61 22.84
N ASN A 474 7.32 7.92 23.09
CA ASN A 474 7.71 9.10 23.88
C ASN A 474 7.30 10.43 23.22
N ALA A 475 7.35 10.51 21.88
CA ALA A 475 6.88 11.69 21.14
C ALA A 475 5.36 11.88 21.30
N VAL A 476 4.58 10.81 21.12
CA VAL A 476 3.12 10.84 21.28
C VAL A 476 2.72 11.25 22.71
N HIS A 477 3.33 10.64 23.74
CA HIS A 477 3.07 11.04 25.13
C HIS A 477 3.39 12.52 25.38
N ARG A 478 4.48 13.03 24.82
CA ARG A 478 4.88 14.44 24.96
C ARG A 478 3.87 15.38 24.30
N ASP A 479 3.34 15.01 23.14
CA ASP A 479 2.36 15.84 22.43
C ASP A 479 1.03 15.94 23.14
N PHE A 480 0.57 14.85 23.76
CA PHE A 480 -0.59 14.87 24.67
C PHE A 480 -0.30 15.66 25.96
N ALA A 481 0.87 15.48 26.57
CA ALA A 481 1.25 16.18 27.80
C ALA A 481 1.29 17.71 27.59
N ARG A 482 1.81 18.17 26.44
CA ARG A 482 1.78 19.60 26.04
C ARG A 482 0.37 20.18 25.95
N ARG A 483 -0.66 19.35 25.78
CA ARG A 483 -2.08 19.72 25.69
C ARG A 483 -2.85 19.42 26.98
N GLY A 484 -2.14 19.13 28.07
CA GLY A 484 -2.74 18.92 29.40
C GLY A 484 -3.26 17.50 29.65
N ALA A 485 -3.09 16.56 28.71
CA ALA A 485 -3.44 15.17 28.92
C ALA A 485 -2.27 14.40 29.56
N ARG A 486 -2.47 13.97 30.82
CA ARG A 486 -1.46 13.24 31.60
C ARG A 486 -1.07 11.90 30.94
N PRO A 487 0.23 11.59 30.75
CA PRO A 487 0.68 10.35 30.09
C PRO A 487 0.13 9.07 30.72
N GLU A 488 -0.12 9.05 32.04
CA GLU A 488 -0.63 7.88 32.76
C GLU A 488 -2.07 7.50 32.37
N ARG A 489 -2.79 8.40 31.71
CA ARG A 489 -4.13 8.13 31.15
C ARG A 489 -4.11 7.64 29.72
N ILE A 490 -2.94 7.60 29.09
CA ILE A 490 -2.77 7.25 27.68
C ILE A 490 -1.98 5.96 27.62
N GLU A 491 -2.58 4.92 27.06
CA GLU A 491 -1.90 3.66 26.82
C GLU A 491 -1.64 3.51 25.33
N LEU A 492 -0.41 3.15 24.98
CA LEU A 492 0.04 2.93 23.60
C LEU A 492 0.35 1.45 23.42
N LEU A 493 -0.48 0.76 22.63
CA LEU A 493 -0.44 -0.67 22.41
C LEU A 493 0.28 -1.01 21.11
N MET A 494 1.26 -1.90 21.19
CA MET A 494 2.00 -2.45 20.05
C MET A 494 1.12 -3.44 19.24
N PRO A 495 1.56 -3.85 18.04
CA PRO A 495 0.96 -4.99 17.34
C PRO A 495 0.84 -6.23 18.23
N THR A 496 -0.21 -6.99 18.00
CA THR A 496 -0.44 -8.28 18.65
C THR A 496 -0.03 -9.40 17.70
N GLU A 497 0.29 -10.57 18.25
CA GLU A 497 0.79 -11.71 17.47
C GLU A 497 -0.25 -12.26 16.48
N SER A 498 -1.54 -12.19 16.81
CA SER A 498 -2.62 -12.70 15.96
C SER A 498 -3.73 -11.68 15.72
N VAL A 499 -4.50 -11.92 14.65
CA VAL A 499 -5.75 -11.19 14.33
C VAL A 499 -6.78 -11.35 15.44
N ALA A 500 -6.89 -12.54 16.04
CA ALA A 500 -7.82 -12.78 17.13
C ALA A 500 -7.47 -11.96 18.39
N ASP A 501 -6.17 -11.84 18.71
CA ASP A 501 -5.72 -10.98 19.82
C ASP A 501 -5.96 -9.50 19.52
N HIS A 502 -5.77 -9.09 18.26
CA HIS A 502 -6.08 -7.74 17.81
C HIS A 502 -7.56 -7.39 18.02
N LEU A 503 -8.46 -8.27 17.59
CA LEU A 503 -9.90 -8.07 17.74
C LEU A 503 -10.32 -8.09 19.21
N ARG A 504 -9.77 -9.01 20.02
CA ARG A 504 -10.02 -9.04 21.46
C ARG A 504 -9.57 -7.77 22.19
N ALA A 505 -8.57 -7.05 21.66
CA ALA A 505 -8.17 -5.76 22.23
C ALA A 505 -9.28 -4.69 22.17
N TYR A 506 -10.26 -4.79 21.25
CA TYR A 506 -11.44 -3.91 21.24
C TYR A 506 -12.32 -4.06 22.49
N GLY A 507 -12.26 -5.21 23.17
CA GLY A 507 -12.94 -5.40 24.47
C GLY A 507 -12.41 -4.51 25.58
N ARG A 508 -11.28 -3.81 25.35
CA ARG A 508 -10.68 -2.84 26.28
C ARG A 508 -11.18 -1.40 26.05
N LEU A 509 -11.95 -1.17 24.99
CA LEU A 509 -12.51 0.13 24.64
C LEU A 509 -13.99 0.17 25.03
N ASP A 510 -14.42 1.28 25.57
CA ASP A 510 -15.83 1.63 25.75
C ASP A 510 -16.37 2.30 24.49
N VAL A 511 -15.66 3.33 24.00
CA VAL A 511 -16.02 4.12 22.82
C VAL A 511 -14.78 4.26 21.91
N ALA A 512 -14.96 3.96 20.63
CA ALA A 512 -13.94 4.14 19.62
C ALA A 512 -14.00 5.57 19.04
N LEU A 513 -12.82 6.15 18.83
CA LEU A 513 -12.62 7.49 18.30
C LEU A 513 -12.07 7.38 16.87
N ASP A 514 -12.85 7.87 15.91
CA ASP A 514 -12.45 7.93 14.52
C ASP A 514 -11.56 9.16 14.28
N PRO A 515 -10.37 9.02 13.68
CA PRO A 515 -9.56 10.17 13.32
C PRO A 515 -10.15 10.96 12.15
N PHE A 516 -9.67 12.18 11.99
CA PHE A 516 -9.96 13.10 10.89
C PHE A 516 -8.68 13.90 10.55
N PRO A 517 -8.48 14.38 9.32
CA PRO A 517 -9.41 14.37 8.19
C PRO A 517 -9.51 13.00 7.49
N TYR A 518 -8.71 12.02 7.88
CA TYR A 518 -8.75 10.67 7.30
C TYR A 518 -9.45 9.71 8.27
N ASN A 519 -10.66 9.26 7.96
CA ASN A 519 -11.42 8.32 8.78
C ASN A 519 -10.89 6.87 8.74
N GLY A 520 -11.29 6.07 9.72
CA GLY A 520 -11.19 4.62 9.71
C GLY A 520 -12.07 3.97 8.65
N THR A 521 -11.71 2.75 8.29
CA THR A 521 -12.51 1.91 7.37
C THR A 521 -12.62 0.51 7.96
N THR A 522 -11.62 -0.34 7.76
CA THR A 522 -11.55 -1.67 8.40
C THR A 522 -11.61 -1.56 9.92
N THR A 523 -10.86 -0.62 10.50
CA THR A 523 -10.82 -0.37 11.96
C THR A 523 -12.17 0.04 12.55
N THR A 524 -12.98 0.77 11.78
CA THR A 524 -14.36 1.16 12.14
C THR A 524 -15.27 -0.06 12.07
N CYS A 525 -15.21 -0.84 10.99
CA CYS A 525 -15.98 -2.08 10.87
C CYS A 525 -15.63 -3.09 11.98
N GLU A 526 -14.35 -3.22 12.32
CA GLU A 526 -13.87 -4.08 13.42
C GLU A 526 -14.37 -3.60 14.78
N ALA A 527 -14.34 -2.28 15.04
CA ALA A 527 -14.89 -1.71 16.28
C ALA A 527 -16.37 -2.07 16.43
N LEU A 528 -17.18 -1.80 15.39
CA LEU A 528 -18.61 -2.12 15.38
C LEU A 528 -18.87 -3.62 15.54
N TRP A 529 -18.09 -4.46 14.84
CA TRP A 529 -18.17 -5.92 14.95
C TRP A 529 -17.83 -6.44 16.36
N MET A 530 -16.91 -5.76 17.04
CA MET A 530 -16.51 -6.06 18.43
C MET A 530 -17.40 -5.38 19.48
N GLY A 531 -18.48 -4.72 19.08
CA GLY A 531 -19.43 -4.11 19.99
C GLY A 531 -19.16 -2.63 20.28
N VAL A 532 -18.04 -2.07 19.85
CA VAL A 532 -17.61 -0.74 20.28
C VAL A 532 -18.27 0.34 19.41
N PRO A 533 -19.10 1.26 19.96
CA PRO A 533 -19.60 2.40 19.20
C PRO A 533 -18.45 3.31 18.79
N VAL A 534 -18.58 3.91 17.59
CA VAL A 534 -17.56 4.80 17.01
C VAL A 534 -18.15 6.19 16.87
N ILE A 535 -17.46 7.21 17.37
CA ILE A 535 -17.78 8.61 17.05
C ILE A 535 -16.92 9.02 15.85
N THR A 536 -17.55 9.61 14.84
CA THR A 536 -16.85 10.12 13.64
C THR A 536 -17.13 11.59 13.39
N LEU A 537 -16.17 12.26 12.77
CA LEU A 537 -16.29 13.63 12.27
C LEU A 537 -16.38 13.57 10.75
N ALA A 538 -17.51 13.98 10.19
CA ALA A 538 -17.71 14.07 8.75
C ALA A 538 -17.03 15.34 8.21
N GLY A 539 -16.07 15.16 7.29
CA GLY A 539 -15.44 16.24 6.55
C GLY A 539 -16.08 16.48 5.17
N SER A 540 -15.29 17.09 4.28
CA SER A 540 -15.75 17.63 2.98
C SER A 540 -15.48 16.75 1.76
N HIS A 541 -14.72 15.66 1.90
CA HIS A 541 -14.32 14.81 0.78
C HIS A 541 -14.24 13.34 1.22
N HIS A 542 -14.19 12.42 0.26
CA HIS A 542 -14.40 10.98 0.46
C HIS A 542 -13.72 10.41 1.72
N VAL A 543 -12.41 10.61 1.86
CA VAL A 543 -11.61 10.04 2.95
C VAL A 543 -12.04 10.52 4.35
N ALA A 544 -12.64 11.70 4.42
CA ALA A 544 -13.16 12.32 5.63
C ALA A 544 -14.63 11.98 5.90
N ARG A 545 -15.25 11.16 5.05
CA ARG A 545 -16.67 10.81 5.11
C ARG A 545 -16.93 9.30 5.11
N VAL A 546 -15.89 8.47 4.97
CA VAL A 546 -16.02 7.00 5.04
C VAL A 546 -16.63 6.58 6.38
N GLY A 547 -16.22 7.20 7.49
CA GLY A 547 -16.81 6.93 8.81
C GLY A 547 -18.30 7.23 8.84
N ALA A 548 -18.71 8.38 8.28
CA ALA A 548 -20.12 8.76 8.17
C ALA A 548 -20.93 7.77 7.30
N SER A 549 -20.39 7.31 6.17
CA SER A 549 -21.03 6.27 5.35
C SER A 549 -21.23 4.98 6.15
N LEU A 550 -20.20 4.47 6.81
CA LEU A 550 -20.28 3.22 7.58
C LEU A 550 -21.34 3.30 8.70
N LEU A 551 -21.37 4.41 9.45
CA LEU A 551 -22.33 4.60 10.55
C LEU A 551 -23.76 4.79 10.06
N SER A 552 -23.97 5.52 8.96
CA SER A 552 -25.31 5.71 8.38
C SER A 552 -25.91 4.37 7.94
N HIS A 553 -25.12 3.50 7.31
CA HIS A 553 -25.60 2.16 6.91
C HIS A 553 -25.93 1.26 8.12
N CYS A 554 -25.41 1.58 9.30
CA CYS A 554 -25.73 0.88 10.55
C CYS A 554 -26.86 1.54 11.36
N GLY A 555 -27.45 2.64 10.88
CA GLY A 555 -28.46 3.43 11.59
C GLY A 555 -27.90 4.09 12.86
N LEU A 556 -26.71 4.66 12.76
CA LEU A 556 -25.98 5.31 13.86
C LEU A 556 -25.64 6.78 13.53
N GLU A 557 -26.55 7.46 12.84
CA GLU A 557 -26.38 8.84 12.38
C GLU A 557 -26.12 9.82 13.55
N GLU A 558 -26.63 9.52 14.75
CA GLU A 558 -26.39 10.30 15.96
C GLU A 558 -24.91 10.33 16.40
N LEU A 559 -24.10 9.38 15.92
CA LEU A 559 -22.67 9.29 16.21
C LEU A 559 -21.80 10.01 15.15
N ILE A 560 -22.44 10.63 14.15
CA ILE A 560 -21.79 11.40 13.09
C ILE A 560 -21.87 12.89 13.42
N GLN A 561 -20.71 13.49 13.64
CA GLN A 561 -20.60 14.90 14.03
C GLN A 561 -20.08 15.73 12.85
N GLN A 562 -20.44 17.01 12.82
CA GLN A 562 -20.07 17.94 11.73
C GLN A 562 -18.95 18.90 12.12
N ASP A 563 -18.66 19.01 13.42
CA ASP A 563 -17.57 19.82 13.95
C ASP A 563 -16.92 19.16 15.18
N GLU A 564 -15.77 19.68 15.56
CA GLU A 564 -14.99 19.15 16.68
C GLU A 564 -15.68 19.29 18.03
N ALA A 565 -16.55 20.28 18.21
CA ALA A 565 -17.27 20.49 19.47
C ALA A 565 -18.33 19.40 19.65
N GLY A 566 -19.15 19.16 18.61
CA GLY A 566 -20.10 18.05 18.56
C GLY A 566 -19.41 16.69 18.71
N TYR A 567 -18.23 16.50 18.12
CA TYR A 567 -17.40 15.31 18.31
C TYR A 567 -17.07 15.06 19.79
N VAL A 568 -16.58 16.09 20.50
CA VAL A 568 -16.25 15.99 21.93
C VAL A 568 -17.50 15.79 22.79
N ASP A 569 -18.58 16.53 22.50
CA ASP A 569 -19.81 16.47 23.27
C ASP A 569 -20.51 15.12 23.13
N ALA A 570 -20.59 14.56 21.92
CA ALA A 570 -21.16 13.23 21.69
C ALA A 570 -20.36 12.14 22.42
N ALA A 571 -19.03 12.18 22.32
CA ALA A 571 -18.16 11.23 23.02
C ALA A 571 -18.27 11.35 24.55
N ALA A 572 -18.30 12.58 25.08
CA ALA A 572 -18.46 12.83 26.51
C ALA A 572 -19.85 12.42 27.02
N SER A 573 -20.91 12.63 26.23
CA SER A 573 -22.27 12.21 26.58
C SER A 573 -22.37 10.69 26.70
N LEU A 574 -21.82 9.94 25.72
CA LEU A 574 -21.79 8.47 25.80
C LEU A 574 -20.99 7.98 27.01
N ALA A 575 -19.90 8.66 27.34
CA ALA A 575 -19.10 8.32 28.52
C ALA A 575 -19.85 8.59 29.85
N GLY A 576 -20.81 9.51 29.85
CA GLY A 576 -21.65 9.82 31.01
C GLY A 576 -22.83 8.87 31.21
N ASP A 577 -23.21 8.08 30.20
CA ASP A 577 -24.35 7.16 30.26
C ASP A 577 -23.94 5.71 29.98
N LEU A 578 -23.51 5.00 31.05
CA LEU A 578 -23.12 3.60 30.96
C LEU A 578 -24.27 2.66 30.58
N SER A 579 -25.53 3.06 30.81
CA SER A 579 -26.70 2.27 30.43
C SER A 579 -26.88 2.30 28.92
N GLN A 580 -26.85 3.51 28.33
CA GLN A 580 -26.87 3.70 26.88
C GLN A 580 -25.69 2.98 26.23
N LEU A 581 -24.48 3.14 26.77
CA LEU A 581 -23.28 2.47 26.25
C LEU A 581 -23.43 0.94 26.27
N SER A 582 -23.90 0.37 27.38
CA SER A 582 -24.15 -1.07 27.49
C SER A 582 -25.20 -1.56 26.48
N GLY A 583 -26.26 -0.77 26.27
CA GLY A 583 -27.28 -1.04 25.25
C GLY A 583 -26.72 -1.02 23.84
N LEU A 584 -25.92 0.00 23.51
CA LEU A 584 -25.24 0.12 22.21
C LEU A 584 -24.34 -1.08 21.96
N ARG A 585 -23.50 -1.44 22.93
CA ARG A 585 -22.52 -2.54 22.77
C ARG A 585 -23.17 -3.88 22.51
N ARG A 586 -24.21 -4.24 23.28
CA ARG A 586 -24.94 -5.51 23.09
C ARG A 586 -25.65 -5.59 21.74
N GLY A 587 -26.10 -4.45 21.20
CA GLY A 587 -26.79 -4.38 19.92
C GLY A 587 -25.90 -4.23 18.69
N MET A 588 -24.65 -3.76 18.85
CA MET A 588 -23.85 -3.28 17.74
C MET A 588 -23.56 -4.33 16.66
N ARG A 589 -23.14 -5.54 17.08
CA ARG A 589 -22.86 -6.63 16.12
C ARG A 589 -24.10 -6.97 15.30
N LYS A 590 -25.27 -7.06 15.93
CA LYS A 590 -26.54 -7.32 15.24
C LYS A 590 -26.95 -6.20 14.29
N ARG A 591 -26.68 -4.93 14.65
CA ARG A 591 -26.88 -3.80 13.73
C ARG A 591 -26.01 -3.93 12.48
N LEU A 592 -24.73 -4.26 12.67
CA LEU A 592 -23.81 -4.48 11.55
C LEU A 592 -24.22 -5.68 10.70
N GLU A 593 -24.64 -6.80 11.30
CA GLU A 593 -25.20 -7.97 10.60
C GLU A 593 -26.45 -7.65 9.77
N GLY A 594 -27.32 -6.77 10.28
CA GLY A 594 -28.53 -6.33 9.58
C GLY A 594 -28.31 -5.20 8.58
N SER A 595 -27.11 -4.63 8.50
CA SER A 595 -26.78 -3.49 7.65
C SER A 595 -26.48 -3.89 6.20
N ALA A 596 -26.43 -2.89 5.31
CA ALA A 596 -26.00 -3.09 3.94
C ALA A 596 -24.55 -3.58 3.81
N LEU A 597 -23.69 -3.34 4.82
CA LEU A 597 -22.29 -3.76 4.82
C LEU A 597 -22.14 -5.28 4.84
N LEU A 598 -23.06 -6.02 5.47
CA LEU A 598 -23.02 -7.49 5.50
C LEU A 598 -23.99 -8.15 4.50
N ASP A 599 -24.76 -7.36 3.75
CA ASP A 599 -25.55 -7.85 2.62
C ASP A 599 -24.68 -8.00 1.36
N HIS A 600 -23.82 -9.03 1.37
CA HIS A 600 -22.88 -9.31 0.28
C HIS A 600 -23.57 -9.53 -1.06
N ARG A 601 -24.76 -10.16 -1.06
CA ARG A 601 -25.53 -10.42 -2.29
C ARG A 601 -26.18 -9.16 -2.84
N GLY A 602 -26.74 -8.30 -1.98
CA GLY A 602 -27.28 -7.02 -2.40
C GLY A 602 -26.19 -6.09 -2.93
N PHE A 603 -25.01 -6.08 -2.30
CA PHE A 603 -23.85 -5.33 -2.78
C PHE A 603 -23.39 -5.82 -4.17
N ALA A 604 -23.18 -7.13 -4.34
CA ALA A 604 -22.77 -7.70 -5.63
C ALA A 604 -23.76 -7.35 -6.76
N ARG A 605 -25.06 -7.46 -6.50
CA ARG A 605 -26.11 -7.07 -7.45
C ARG A 605 -26.04 -5.58 -7.82
N SER A 606 -25.79 -4.71 -6.85
CA SER A 606 -25.66 -3.27 -7.08
C SER A 606 -24.45 -2.93 -7.96
N VAL A 607 -23.33 -3.61 -7.73
CA VAL A 607 -22.11 -3.48 -8.54
C VAL A 607 -22.36 -4.00 -9.96
N GLU A 608 -22.98 -5.18 -10.11
CA GLU A 608 -23.29 -5.78 -11.41
C GLU A 608 -24.25 -4.94 -12.25
N GLN A 609 -25.26 -4.34 -11.63
CA GLN A 609 -26.16 -3.40 -12.29
C GLN A 609 -25.40 -2.18 -12.82
N SER A 610 -24.45 -1.66 -12.04
CA SER A 610 -23.60 -0.54 -12.44
C SER A 610 -22.67 -0.94 -13.59
N TYR A 611 -22.03 -2.11 -13.51
CA TYR A 611 -21.23 -2.69 -14.58
C TYR A 611 -22.04 -2.88 -15.87
N ARG A 612 -23.26 -3.40 -15.78
CA ARG A 612 -24.15 -3.54 -16.93
C ARG A 612 -24.50 -2.20 -17.56
N ALA A 613 -24.74 -1.16 -16.76
CA ALA A 613 -25.02 0.18 -17.26
C ALA A 613 -23.81 0.77 -18.00
N MET A 614 -22.63 0.77 -17.38
CA MET A 614 -21.38 1.24 -18.00
C MET A 614 -21.08 0.51 -19.31
N TRP A 615 -21.31 -0.81 -19.33
CA TRP A 615 -21.11 -1.63 -20.52
C TRP A 615 -22.07 -1.26 -21.65
N ARG A 616 -23.36 -1.08 -21.34
CA ARG A 616 -24.37 -0.65 -22.32
C ARG A 616 -24.03 0.72 -22.91
N ASP A 617 -23.59 1.65 -22.09
CA ASP A 617 -23.17 2.99 -22.54
C ASP A 617 -22.01 2.88 -23.54
N TRP A 618 -20.97 2.09 -23.21
CA TRP A 618 -19.86 1.84 -24.14
C TRP A 618 -20.29 1.15 -25.44
N ALA A 619 -21.08 0.08 -25.33
CA ALA A 619 -21.53 -0.74 -26.46
C ALA A 619 -22.33 0.09 -27.48
N LEU A 620 -23.11 1.06 -27.00
CA LEU A 620 -23.89 1.99 -27.81
C LEU A 620 -23.08 3.21 -28.32
N GLY A 621 -21.77 3.26 -28.07
CA GLY A 621 -20.88 4.32 -28.51
C GLY A 621 -20.86 5.56 -27.62
N GLY A 622 -21.48 5.48 -26.43
CA GLY A 622 -21.40 6.50 -25.39
C GLY A 622 -20.09 6.45 -24.60
N ARG A 623 -19.94 7.41 -23.68
CA ARG A 623 -18.90 7.34 -22.64
C ARG A 623 -19.49 6.62 -21.41
N PRO A 624 -18.77 5.65 -20.83
CA PRO A 624 -19.23 4.89 -19.68
C PRO A 624 -19.42 5.70 -18.41
#